data_AF-A0A3B9RZH6-F1
#
_entry.id   AF-A0A3B9RZH6-F1
#
_cell.length_a   1.000
_cell.length_b   1.000
_cell.length_c   1.000
_cell.angle_alpha   90.00
_cell.angle_beta   90.00
_cell.angle_gamma   90.00
#
_symmetry.space_group_name_H-M   'P 1'
#
loop_
_entity.id
_entity.type
_entity.pdbx_description
1 polymer ?
#
loop_
_entity_poly.entity_id
_entity_poly.type
_entity_poly.pdbx_seq_one_letter_code
_entity_poly.pdbx_strand_id
1 'polypeptide(L)' 'MNMQGKNPTGQRIPNGMLMDNYPRNMWWVAAYSNEVTNKPISRWLLETPVVLYRLEDGTPAA' A
#
# COMPACT_ATOMS: atom_id res chain seq x y z
N MET A 1 -32.50 -0.78 4.98
CA MET A 1 -31.97 0.22 4.04
C MET A 1 -30.70 0.79 4.65
N ASN A 2 -29.53 0.31 4.19
CA ASN A 2 -28.47 1.09 3.52
C ASN A 2 -27.62 1.91 4.53
N MET A 3 -26.29 1.87 4.57
CA MET A 3 -25.32 2.06 3.48
C MET A 3 -23.94 1.41 3.78
N GLN A 4 -23.86 0.16 4.24
CA GLN A 4 -22.57 -0.56 4.32
C GLN A 4 -22.11 -1.10 2.95
N GLY A 5 -22.41 -0.37 1.87
CA GLY A 5 -21.89 -0.69 0.56
C GLY A 5 -20.41 -0.35 0.56
N LYS A 6 -19.56 -1.39 0.53
CA LYS A 6 -18.14 -1.37 0.14
C LYS A 6 -17.69 0.03 -0.30
N ASN A 7 -17.11 0.81 0.61
CA ASN A 7 -16.30 1.94 0.18
C ASN A 7 -15.08 1.29 -0.49
N PRO A 8 -14.94 1.33 -1.83
CA PRO A 8 -13.81 0.69 -2.49
C PRO A 8 -12.47 1.26 -2.03
N THR A 9 -12.53 2.44 -1.39
CA THR A 9 -11.38 3.20 -0.93
C THR A 9 -11.15 3.18 0.59
N GLY A 10 -12.07 2.67 1.43
CA GLY A 10 -11.93 2.60 2.89
C GLY A 10 -11.77 3.94 3.64
N GLN A 11 -11.68 5.08 2.97
CA GLN A 11 -11.07 6.27 3.56
C GLN A 11 -11.98 7.32 4.18
N ARG A 12 -13.29 7.32 3.96
CA ARG A 12 -14.17 8.39 4.47
C ARG A 12 -15.08 7.89 5.59
N ILE A 13 -14.87 8.38 6.81
CA ILE A 13 -15.97 8.54 7.77
C ILE A 13 -16.62 9.92 7.63
N PRO A 14 -17.93 10.07 7.94
CA PRO A 14 -18.71 11.27 7.62
C PRO A 14 -18.19 12.60 8.24
N ASN A 15 -17.37 12.53 9.27
CA ASN A 15 -16.81 13.68 9.99
C ASN A 15 -15.42 14.14 9.46
N GLY A 16 -14.96 13.59 8.32
CA GLY A 16 -13.70 14.00 7.68
C GLY A 16 -12.46 13.30 8.22
N MET A 17 -12.61 12.39 9.19
CA MET A 17 -11.53 11.50 9.63
C MET A 17 -11.39 10.29 8.69
N LEU A 18 -10.26 9.60 8.76
CA LEU A 18 -10.04 8.34 8.07
C LEU A 18 -10.52 7.18 8.96
N MET A 19 -11.08 6.10 8.37
CA MET A 19 -11.31 4.85 9.11
C MET A 19 -9.98 4.17 9.49
N ASP A 20 -9.00 4.23 8.58
CA ASP A 20 -7.63 3.76 8.81
C ASP A 20 -6.75 4.90 9.34
N ASN A 21 -5.67 4.57 10.03
CA ASN A 21 -4.72 5.58 10.52
C ASN A 21 -3.94 6.28 9.38
N TYR A 22 -4.08 5.80 8.14
CA TYR A 22 -3.32 6.27 6.98
C TYR A 22 -4.21 6.39 5.73
N PRO A 23 -4.04 7.43 4.89
CA PRO A 23 -4.82 7.55 3.67
C PRO A 23 -4.41 6.49 2.64
N ARG A 24 -5.37 5.64 2.27
CA ARG A 24 -5.27 4.70 1.13
C ARG A 24 -5.46 5.43 -0.22
N ASN A 25 -5.41 4.71 -1.36
CA ASN A 25 -5.64 5.27 -2.71
C ASN A 25 -4.86 6.55 -3.04
N MET A 26 -3.65 6.63 -2.51
CA MET A 26 -2.68 7.69 -2.72
C MET A 26 -1.34 7.03 -3.04
N TRP A 27 -0.43 7.78 -3.65
CA TRP A 27 0.92 7.30 -3.88
C TRP A 27 1.74 7.40 -2.59
N TRP A 28 2.37 6.28 -2.23
CA TRP A 28 3.34 6.17 -1.14
C TRP A 28 4.65 5.62 -1.69
N VAL A 29 5.78 6.07 -1.15
CA VAL A 29 7.08 5.50 -1.49
C VAL A 29 7.26 4.21 -0.71
N ALA A 30 7.43 3.09 -1.42
CA ALA A 30 7.61 1.77 -0.80
C ALA A 30 9.08 1.47 -0.43
N ALA A 31 10.04 1.96 -1.22
CA ALA A 31 11.48 1.82 -1.01
C ALA A 31 12.27 2.74 -1.95
N TYR A 32 13.56 2.97 -1.66
CA TYR A 32 14.49 3.54 -2.61
C TYR A 32 14.88 2.53 -3.70
N SER A 33 15.25 3.04 -4.87
CA SER A 33 15.58 2.19 -6.01
C SER A 33 16.81 1.30 -5.77
N ASN A 34 17.74 1.68 -4.90
CA ASN A 34 18.93 0.88 -4.57
C ASN A 34 18.68 -0.19 -3.50
N GLU A 35 17.54 -0.14 -2.79
CA GLU A 35 17.16 -1.15 -1.79
C GLU A 35 16.52 -2.40 -2.43
N VAL A 36 15.80 -2.21 -3.54
CA VAL A 36 15.04 -3.30 -4.20
C VAL A 36 15.96 -4.06 -5.15
N THR A 37 16.45 -5.23 -4.78
CA THR A 37 17.34 -6.04 -5.64
C THR A 37 16.65 -7.34 -6.06
N ASN A 38 17.38 -8.26 -6.72
CA ASN A 38 16.89 -9.62 -6.95
C ASN A 38 16.77 -10.45 -5.64
N LYS A 39 17.31 -9.95 -4.51
CA LYS A 39 17.07 -10.51 -3.19
C LYS A 39 15.82 -9.87 -2.59
N PRO A 40 14.75 -10.64 -2.32
CA PRO A 40 13.51 -10.10 -1.76
C PRO A 40 13.71 -9.45 -0.38
N ILE A 41 13.01 -8.36 -0.14
CA ILE A 41 12.91 -7.70 1.17
C ILE A 41 11.46 -7.59 1.61
N SER A 42 11.20 -7.71 2.91
CA SER A 42 9.87 -7.53 3.50
C SER A 42 9.70 -6.12 4.06
N ARG A 43 8.53 -5.51 3.87
CA ARG A 43 8.13 -4.24 4.49
C ARG A 43 6.70 -4.33 5.02
N TRP A 44 6.39 -3.49 6.01
CA TRP A 44 5.02 -3.20 6.42
C TRP A 44 4.64 -1.83 5.86
N LEU A 45 3.67 -1.78 4.97
CA LEU A 45 3.18 -0.56 4.33
C LEU A 45 1.70 -0.41 4.64
N LEU A 46 1.31 0.65 5.35
CA LEU A 46 -0.09 0.91 5.72
C LEU A 46 -0.74 -0.33 6.38
N GLU A 47 -0.02 -0.90 7.36
CA GLU A 47 -0.40 -2.13 8.09
C GLU A 47 -0.56 -3.38 7.20
N THR A 48 -0.05 -3.33 5.97
CA THR A 48 -0.07 -4.45 5.02
C THR A 48 1.36 -4.98 4.85
N PRO A 49 1.62 -6.28 5.12
CA PRO A 49 2.92 -6.87 4.82
C PRO A 49 3.08 -7.06 3.31
N VAL A 50 4.21 -6.62 2.77
CA VAL A 50 4.53 -6.63 1.33
C VAL A 50 5.96 -7.14 1.12
N VAL A 51 6.22 -7.81 -0.01
CA VAL A 51 7.55 -8.26 -0.42
C VAL A 51 7.99 -7.51 -1.66
N LEU A 52 9.10 -6.78 -1.60
CA LEU A 52 9.65 -6.04 -2.73
C LEU A 52 10.85 -6.78 -3.32
N TYR A 53 10.91 -6.88 -4.65
CA TYR A 53 12.02 -7.49 -5.38
C TYR A 53 12.10 -6.97 -6.81
N ARG A 54 13.21 -7.26 -7.50
CA ARG A 54 13.35 -7.08 -8.95
C ARG A 54 13.32 -8.42 -9.67
N LEU A 55 12.66 -8.44 -10.83
CA LEU A 55 12.76 -9.51 -11.81
C LEU A 55 14.16 -9.55 -12.43
N GLU A 56 14.47 -10.60 -13.19
CA GLU A 56 15.76 -10.76 -13.86
C GLU A 56 16.06 -9.62 -14.86
N ASP A 57 15.03 -9.04 -15.46
CA ASP A 57 15.13 -7.88 -16.36
C ASP A 57 15.29 -6.53 -15.64
N GLY A 58 15.30 -6.54 -14.30
CA GLY A 58 15.40 -5.35 -13.45
C GLY A 58 14.08 -4.66 -13.11
N THR A 59 12.94 -5.14 -13.63
CA THR A 59 11.61 -4.60 -13.33
C THR A 59 11.26 -4.81 -11.85
N PRO A 60 10.84 -3.77 -11.09
CA PRO A 60 10.42 -3.94 -9.70
C PRO A 60 9.02 -4.55 -9.58
N ALA A 61 8.80 -5.39 -8.57
CA ALA A 61 7.54 -6.03 -8.21
C ALA A 61 7.27 -5.94 -6.68
N ALA A 62 6.00 -6.07 -6.30
CA ALA A 62 5.49 -5.95 -4.93
C ALA A 62 4.34 -6.92 -4.65
#